data_AF-A0A087NB31-F1
#
_entry.id   AF-A0A087NB31-F1
#
_cell.length_a   1.000
_cell.length_b   1.000
_cell.length_c   1.000
_cell.angle_alpha   90.00
_cell.angle_beta   90.00
_cell.angle_gamma   90.00
#
_symmetry.space_group_name_H-M   'P 1'
#
loop_
_entity.id
_entity.type
_entity.pdbx_description
1 polymer ?
#
loop_
_entity_poly.entity_id
_entity_poly.type
_entity_poly.pdbx_seq_one_letter_code
_entity_poly.pdbx_strand_id
1 'polypeptide(L)'
;MADKMNNLQDIFLNSLRKSKTPVTMFLVKGVKLQGIITWFDNFSVLLRRDGQSQLVYKHAISTVMPAQPMDLSDLRKASEGNGKAKLLQEIFLSAVRKSGSPVTMFLVNGVMLQGEIAAFDLFCMLLERDGMVQLVYKHAISTVQPLHALDLTGENEQDD
;
A
#
# COMPACT_ATOMS: atom_id res chain seq x y z
N MET A 1 14.58 -18.75 13.30
CA MET A 1 14.97 -18.15 12.02
C MET A 1 13.71 -17.66 11.31
N ALA A 2 13.51 -16.35 11.30
CA ALA A 2 12.70 -15.62 10.34
C ALA A 2 13.11 -14.18 10.57
N ASP A 3 13.90 -13.62 9.66
CA ASP A 3 14.20 -12.18 9.65
C ASP A 3 12.88 -11.46 9.45
N LYS A 4 12.23 -11.16 10.58
CA LYS A 4 10.96 -10.45 10.66
C LYS A 4 11.28 -8.97 10.49
N MET A 5 11.82 -8.62 9.32
CA MET A 5 11.80 -7.25 8.84
C MET A 5 10.32 -6.91 8.73
N ASN A 6 9.83 -6.09 9.66
CA ASN A 6 8.40 -5.80 9.79
C ASN A 6 7.92 -5.16 8.48
N ASN A 7 7.33 -5.99 7.62
CA ASN A 7 6.88 -5.61 6.30
C ASN A 7 5.67 -4.67 6.44
N LEU A 8 5.65 -3.57 5.68
CA LEU A 8 4.60 -2.55 5.72
C LEU A 8 3.20 -3.18 5.61
N GLN A 9 3.04 -4.12 4.68
CA GLN A 9 1.81 -4.91 4.52
C GLN A 9 1.38 -5.63 5.81
N ASP A 10 2.30 -6.29 6.51
CA ASP A 10 1.98 -7.10 7.68
C ASP A 10 1.58 -6.21 8.86
N ILE A 11 2.27 -5.08 9.06
CA ILE A 11 1.90 -4.09 10.07
C ILE A 11 0.48 -3.58 9.80
N PHE A 12 0.19 -3.23 8.54
CA PHE A 12 -1.12 -2.71 8.14
C PHE A 12 -2.25 -3.73 8.37
N LEU A 13 -2.10 -4.96 7.84
CA LEU A 13 -3.12 -6.01 7.97
C LEU A 13 -3.30 -6.45 9.43
N ASN A 14 -2.21 -6.51 10.20
CA ASN A 14 -2.28 -6.89 11.61
C ASN A 14 -2.92 -5.79 12.48
N SER A 15 -2.70 -4.51 12.16
CA SER A 15 -3.38 -3.40 12.81
C SER A 15 -4.89 -3.53 12.64
N LEU A 16 -5.35 -3.66 11.39
CA LEU A 16 -6.77 -3.85 11.04
C LEU A 16 -7.39 -5.09 11.70
N ARG A 17 -6.65 -6.20 11.74
CA ARG A 17 -7.09 -7.45 12.37
C ARG A 17 -7.28 -7.30 13.88
N LYS A 18 -6.32 -6.66 14.56
CA LYS A 18 -6.35 -6.47 16.02
C LYS A 18 -7.47 -5.52 16.44
N SER A 19 -7.65 -4.42 15.72
CA SER A 19 -8.70 -3.44 15.98
C SER A 19 -10.09 -3.88 15.51
N LYS A 20 -10.17 -4.95 14.70
CA LYS A 20 -11.40 -5.40 14.02
C LYS A 20 -12.03 -4.26 13.20
N THR A 21 -11.20 -3.39 12.63
CA THR A 21 -11.67 -2.27 11.81
C THR A 21 -12.41 -2.81 10.58
N PRO A 22 -13.65 -2.36 10.30
CA PRO A 22 -14.32 -2.68 9.06
C PRO A 22 -13.51 -2.19 7.86
N VAL A 23 -13.37 -3.03 6.84
CA VAL A 23 -12.65 -2.71 5.61
C VAL A 23 -13.54 -2.90 4.40
N THR A 24 -13.26 -2.13 3.36
CA THR A 24 -13.69 -2.42 1.99
C THR A 24 -12.47 -2.86 1.20
N MET A 25 -12.51 -4.07 0.64
CA MET A 25 -11.50 -4.60 -0.26
C MET A 25 -12.02 -4.52 -1.69
N PHE A 26 -11.27 -3.87 -2.57
CA PHE A 26 -11.58 -3.86 -3.99
C PHE A 26 -10.73 -4.92 -4.67
N LEU A 27 -11.37 -5.74 -5.51
CA LEU A 27 -10.69 -6.73 -6.31
C LEU A 27 -10.24 -6.11 -7.64
N VAL A 28 -9.21 -6.70 -8.25
CA VAL A 28 -8.67 -6.26 -9.55
C VAL A 28 -9.75 -6.18 -10.63
N LYS A 29 -10.78 -7.03 -10.58
CA LYS A 29 -11.92 -7.01 -11.51
C LYS A 29 -13.05 -6.05 -11.12
N GLY A 30 -12.84 -5.17 -10.15
CA GLY A 30 -13.79 -4.13 -9.72
C GLY A 30 -14.85 -4.59 -8.71
N VAL A 31 -14.90 -5.89 -8.36
CA VAL A 31 -15.79 -6.39 -7.29
C VAL A 31 -15.35 -5.82 -5.95
N LYS A 32 -16.32 -5.36 -5.13
CA LYS A 32 -16.06 -4.90 -3.76
C LYS A 32 -16.49 -5.96 -2.74
N LEU A 33 -15.63 -6.21 -1.76
CA LEU A 33 -15.90 -7.04 -0.60
C LEU A 33 -15.85 -6.15 0.64
N GLN A 34 -16.68 -6.45 1.64
CA GLN A 34 -16.69 -5.72 2.91
C GLN A 34 -16.70 -6.70 4.06
N GLY A 35 -16.10 -6.31 5.18
CA GLY A 35 -16.05 -7.14 6.39
C GLY A 35 -14.92 -6.73 7.32
N ILE A 36 -14.51 -7.65 8.18
CA ILE A 36 -13.33 -7.50 9.05
C ILE A 36 -12.30 -8.56 8.70
N ILE A 37 -11.02 -8.21 8.79
CA ILE A 37 -9.93 -9.16 8.62
C ILE A 37 -9.79 -9.95 9.90
N THR A 38 -9.95 -11.27 9.83
CA THR A 38 -9.78 -12.15 11.00
C THR A 38 -8.44 -12.87 11.01
N TRP A 39 -7.88 -13.14 9.83
CA TRP A 39 -6.61 -13.82 9.65
C TRP A 39 -6.01 -13.48 8.29
N PHE A 40 -4.70 -13.70 8.11
CA PHE A 40 -4.00 -13.60 6.85
C PHE A 40 -2.71 -14.43 6.94
N ASP A 41 -2.22 -14.86 5.78
CA ASP A 41 -0.91 -15.45 5.59
C ASP A 41 -0.17 -14.70 4.47
N ASN A 42 0.86 -15.30 3.86
CA ASN A 42 1.61 -14.67 2.78
C ASN A 42 0.78 -14.40 1.52
N PHE A 43 -0.22 -15.23 1.21
CA PHE A 43 -0.93 -15.24 -0.08
C PHE A 43 -2.42 -14.95 0.02
N SER A 44 -3.00 -14.98 1.22
CA SER A 44 -4.43 -14.92 1.43
C SER A 44 -4.81 -14.09 2.67
N VAL A 45 -6.05 -13.61 2.66
CA VAL A 45 -6.70 -12.88 3.74
C VAL A 45 -8.06 -13.55 4.02
N LEU A 46 -8.34 -13.84 5.28
CA LEU A 46 -9.64 -14.33 5.72
C LEU A 46 -10.51 -13.12 6.11
N LEU A 47 -11.54 -12.85 5.30
CA LEU A 47 -12.49 -11.77 5.52
C LEU A 47 -13.80 -12.33 6.07
N ARG A 48 -14.31 -11.74 7.15
CA ARG A 48 -15.59 -12.13 7.76
C ARG A 48 -16.62 -11.02 7.69
N ARG A 49 -17.85 -11.37 7.32
CA ARG A 49 -19.03 -10.49 7.32
C ARG A 49 -20.28 -11.32 7.62
N ASP A 50 -21.13 -10.82 8.52
CA ASP A 50 -22.43 -11.44 8.86
C ASP A 50 -22.32 -12.92 9.25
N GLY A 51 -21.28 -13.26 10.03
CA GLY A 51 -20.98 -14.63 10.46
C GLY A 51 -20.31 -15.52 9.41
N GLN A 52 -20.36 -15.13 8.13
CA GLN A 52 -19.73 -15.86 7.03
C GLN A 52 -18.26 -15.48 6.88
N SER A 53 -17.42 -16.47 6.61
CA SER A 53 -16.00 -16.28 6.33
C SER A 53 -15.72 -16.61 4.86
N GLN A 54 -14.91 -15.77 4.21
CA GLN A 54 -14.43 -16.01 2.85
C GLN A 54 -12.91 -15.84 2.78
N LEU A 55 -12.25 -16.75 2.06
CA LEU A 55 -10.83 -16.68 1.77
C LEU A 55 -10.62 -15.82 0.53
N VAL A 56 -9.84 -14.76 0.64
CA VAL A 56 -9.54 -13.83 -0.46
C VAL A 56 -8.06 -13.94 -0.79
N TYR A 57 -7.71 -14.30 -2.03
CA TYR A 57 -6.33 -14.33 -2.47
C TYR A 57 -5.79 -12.91 -2.74
N LYS A 58 -4.57 -12.63 -2.27
CA LYS A 58 -3.93 -11.31 -2.42
C LYS A 58 -3.72 -10.87 -3.85
N HIS A 59 -3.46 -11.80 -4.78
CA HIS A 59 -3.34 -11.47 -6.21
C HIS A 59 -4.65 -11.00 -6.86
N ALA A 60 -5.79 -11.23 -6.19
CA ALA A 60 -7.08 -10.77 -6.68
C ALA A 60 -7.46 -9.40 -6.09
N ILE A 61 -6.73 -8.91 -5.08
CA ILE A 61 -7.04 -7.68 -4.35
C ILE A 61 -6.24 -6.52 -4.96
N SER A 62 -6.93 -5.46 -5.35
CA SER A 62 -6.29 -4.20 -5.75
C SER A 62 -6.01 -3.30 -4.55
N THR A 63 -7.02 -3.07 -3.71
CA THR A 63 -6.89 -2.18 -2.55
C THR A 63 -7.60 -2.70 -1.31
N VAL A 64 -7.11 -2.29 -0.14
CA VAL A 64 -7.74 -2.48 1.16
C VAL A 64 -7.92 -1.11 1.81
N MET A 65 -9.18 -0.68 1.91
CA MET A 65 -9.58 0.61 2.47
C MET A 65 -10.25 0.40 3.84
N PRO A 66 -9.64 0.86 4.95
CA PRO A 66 -10.26 0.90 6.26
C PRO A 66 -11.45 1.88 6.28
N ALA A 67 -12.48 1.60 7.07
CA ALA A 67 -13.62 2.49 7.28
C ALA A 67 -13.32 3.66 8.23
N GLN A 68 -12.16 3.63 8.90
CA GLN A 68 -11.74 4.64 9.87
C GLN A 68 -10.27 5.00 9.64
N PRO A 69 -9.83 6.24 9.96
CA PRO A 69 -8.43 6.63 9.95
C PRO A 69 -7.56 5.70 10.79
N MET A 70 -6.28 5.60 10.42
CA MET A 70 -5.29 4.78 11.12
C MET A 70 -4.07 5.64 11.46
N ASP A 71 -3.44 5.38 12.60
CA ASP A 71 -2.14 5.95 12.91
C ASP A 71 -1.06 5.33 12.01
N LEU A 72 -0.33 6.18 11.29
CA LEU A 72 0.69 5.80 10.32
C LEU A 72 2.10 5.78 10.91
N SER A 73 2.27 6.16 12.18
CA SER A 73 3.58 6.32 12.80
C SER A 73 4.47 5.07 12.66
N ASP A 74 3.91 3.89 12.90
CA ASP A 74 4.64 2.63 12.77
C ASP A 74 4.85 2.20 11.30
N LEU A 75 3.91 2.57 10.43
CA LEU A 75 3.95 2.23 9.00
C LEU A 75 5.00 3.05 8.25
N ARG A 76 5.13 4.34 8.58
CA ARG A 76 6.16 5.23 8.00
C ARG A 76 7.56 4.78 8.38
N LYS A 77 7.79 4.44 9.66
CA LYS A 77 9.08 3.92 10.16
C LYS A 77 9.51 2.63 9.44
N ALA A 78 8.57 1.74 9.13
CA ALA A 78 8.87 0.50 8.42
C ALA A 78 9.36 0.71 6.98
N SER A 79 9.03 1.86 6.37
CA SER A 79 9.42 2.22 4.99
C SER A 79 10.75 2.99 4.91
N GLU A 80 11.35 3.33 6.04
CA GLU A 80 12.62 4.09 6.12
C GLU A 80 13.86 3.18 6.16
N GLY A 81 13.69 1.85 6.26
CA GLY A 81 14.77 0.89 6.46
C GLY A 81 15.48 0.36 5.19
N ASN A 82 15.09 0.79 3.99
CA ASN A 82 15.73 0.32 2.76
C ASN A 82 17.00 1.13 2.46
N GLY A 83 18.16 0.49 2.65
CA GLY A 83 19.48 1.05 2.32
C GLY A 83 19.60 1.49 0.85
N LYS A 84 20.60 2.36 0.60
CA LYS A 84 20.93 3.05 -0.67
C LYS A 84 20.12 2.53 -1.89
N ALA A 85 19.10 3.29 -2.26
CA ALA A 85 18.21 2.99 -3.37
C ALA A 85 18.99 2.92 -4.69
N LYS A 86 19.26 1.71 -5.19
CA LYS A 86 19.87 1.48 -6.52
C LYS A 86 18.85 1.17 -7.61
N LEU A 87 17.61 0.82 -7.24
CA LEU A 87 16.58 0.41 -8.19
C LEU A 87 15.75 1.62 -8.63
N LEU A 88 15.46 1.73 -9.92
CA LEU A 88 14.65 2.78 -10.53
C LEU A 88 13.33 3.04 -9.75
N GLN A 89 12.65 1.96 -9.36
CA GLN A 89 11.41 2.05 -8.60
C GLN A 89 11.60 2.71 -7.23
N GLU A 90 12.66 2.33 -6.50
CA GLU A 90 12.94 2.87 -5.17
C GLU A 90 13.32 4.35 -5.27
N ILE A 91 14.15 4.73 -6.25
CA ILE A 91 14.52 6.13 -6.55
C ILE A 91 13.26 6.95 -6.84
N PHE A 92 12.44 6.49 -7.79
CA PHE A 92 11.21 7.18 -8.17
C PHE A 92 10.23 7.33 -7.00
N LEU A 93 9.89 6.24 -6.30
CA LEU A 93 8.92 6.30 -5.20
C LEU A 93 9.45 7.09 -4.00
N SER A 94 10.76 7.06 -3.75
CA SER A 94 11.40 7.86 -2.71
C SER A 94 11.35 9.35 -3.05
N ALA A 95 11.67 9.74 -4.28
CA ALA A 95 11.59 11.12 -4.73
C ALA A 95 10.14 11.64 -4.67
N VAL A 96 9.17 10.84 -5.13
CA VAL A 96 7.73 11.18 -5.00
C VAL A 96 7.32 11.38 -3.55
N ARG A 97 7.67 10.44 -2.64
CA ARG A 97 7.36 10.56 -1.21
C ARG A 97 8.01 11.79 -0.58
N LYS A 98 9.28 12.06 -0.89
CA LYS A 98 10.02 13.24 -0.38
C LYS A 98 9.40 14.57 -0.88
N SER A 99 8.86 14.59 -2.09
CA SER A 99 8.23 15.79 -2.65
C SER A 99 6.96 16.22 -1.93
N GLY A 100 6.29 15.30 -1.23
CA GLY A 100 4.96 15.53 -0.64
C GLY A 100 3.87 15.81 -1.68
N SER A 101 4.16 15.68 -2.97
CA SER A 101 3.19 15.94 -4.03
C SER A 101 2.20 14.79 -4.13
N PRO A 102 0.89 15.08 -4.27
CA PRO A 102 -0.10 14.07 -4.62
C PRO A 102 0.26 13.38 -5.94
N VAL A 103 -0.14 12.12 -6.05
CA VAL A 103 -0.07 11.31 -7.26
C VAL A 103 -1.45 10.90 -7.71
N THR A 104 -1.58 10.61 -9.01
CA THR A 104 -2.65 9.81 -9.56
C THR A 104 -2.10 8.41 -9.89
N MET A 105 -2.61 7.39 -9.23
CA MET A 105 -2.33 5.98 -9.55
C MET A 105 -3.45 5.45 -10.43
N PHE A 106 -3.10 4.86 -11.57
CA PHE A 106 -4.05 4.16 -12.41
C PHE A 106 -3.94 2.67 -12.12
N LEU A 107 -5.08 2.03 -11.89
CA LEU A 107 -5.17 0.58 -11.73
C LEU A 107 -5.35 -0.10 -13.09
N VAL A 108 -4.98 -1.37 -13.17
CA VAL A 108 -5.10 -2.19 -14.40
C VAL A 108 -6.54 -2.30 -14.94
N ASN A 109 -7.54 -2.02 -14.11
CA ASN A 109 -8.95 -1.99 -14.50
C ASN A 109 -9.47 -0.60 -14.88
N GLY A 110 -8.59 0.41 -14.95
CA GLY A 110 -8.93 1.78 -15.31
C GLY A 110 -9.38 2.67 -14.16
N VAL A 111 -9.54 2.14 -12.94
CA VAL A 111 -9.86 2.98 -11.76
C VAL A 111 -8.67 3.86 -11.41
N MET A 112 -8.96 5.12 -11.09
CA MET A 112 -7.97 6.11 -10.68
C MET A 112 -8.03 6.29 -9.16
N LEU A 113 -6.87 6.20 -8.50
CA LEU A 113 -6.69 6.54 -7.10
C LEU A 113 -5.84 7.80 -7.00
N GLN A 114 -6.17 8.69 -6.08
CA GLN A 114 -5.41 9.91 -5.85
C GLN A 114 -5.07 10.06 -4.38
N GLY A 115 -3.90 10.62 -4.10
CA GLY A 115 -3.41 10.86 -2.75
C GLY A 115 -1.89 10.99 -2.71
N GLU A 116 -1.35 11.11 -1.52
CA GLU A 116 0.09 11.14 -1.26
C GLU A 116 0.60 9.72 -0.95
N ILE A 117 1.81 9.39 -1.43
CA ILE A 117 2.43 8.11 -1.09
C ILE A 117 3.03 8.23 0.32
N ALA A 118 2.36 7.65 1.31
CA ALA A 118 2.80 7.72 2.70
C ALA A 118 3.97 6.76 2.99
N ALA A 119 3.96 5.57 2.39
CA ALA A 119 4.95 4.52 2.57
C ALA A 119 4.85 3.48 1.44
N PHE A 120 5.90 2.70 1.22
CA PHE A 120 5.88 1.56 0.31
C PHE A 120 6.85 0.46 0.75
N ASP A 121 6.57 -0.77 0.31
CA ASP A 121 7.44 -1.94 0.44
C ASP A 121 7.60 -2.62 -0.95
N LEU A 122 8.13 -3.84 -1.01
CA LEU A 122 8.31 -4.58 -2.27
C LEU A 122 7.00 -4.84 -3.05
N PHE A 123 5.87 -5.01 -2.37
CA PHE A 123 4.61 -5.48 -2.95
C PHE A 123 3.45 -4.49 -2.84
N CYS A 124 3.54 -3.50 -1.95
CA CYS A 124 2.45 -2.62 -1.57
C CYS A 124 2.89 -1.16 -1.48
N MET A 125 1.91 -0.26 -1.60
CA MET A 125 2.03 1.16 -1.30
C MET A 125 0.90 1.59 -0.38
N LEU A 126 1.16 2.51 0.53
CA LEU A 126 0.15 3.24 1.28
C LEU A 126 -0.14 4.56 0.59
N LEU A 127 -1.40 4.75 0.23
CA LEU A 127 -1.90 5.99 -0.35
C LEU A 127 -2.77 6.71 0.70
N GLU A 128 -2.41 7.94 1.02
CA GLU A 128 -3.08 8.79 2.00
C GLU A 128 -3.83 9.92 1.28
N ARG A 129 -5.10 10.13 1.65
CA ARG A 129 -5.94 11.21 1.14
C ARG A 129 -6.99 11.57 2.19
N ASP A 130 -7.14 12.86 2.48
CA ASP A 130 -8.18 13.38 3.39
C ASP A 130 -8.16 12.68 4.78
N GLY A 131 -6.95 12.36 5.28
CA GLY A 131 -6.74 11.64 6.55
C GLY A 131 -7.08 10.14 6.52
N MET A 132 -7.54 9.63 5.38
CA MET A 132 -7.78 8.21 5.16
C MET A 132 -6.57 7.58 4.47
N VAL A 133 -6.23 6.35 4.87
CA VAL A 133 -5.16 5.58 4.24
C VAL A 133 -5.69 4.29 3.70
N GLN A 134 -5.25 3.93 2.50
CA GLN A 134 -5.51 2.62 1.91
C GLN A 134 -4.20 1.93 1.50
N LEU A 135 -4.19 0.62 1.65
CA LEU A 135 -3.13 -0.23 1.11
C LEU A 135 -3.48 -0.55 -0.35
N VAL A 136 -2.54 -0.28 -1.26
CA VAL A 136 -2.64 -0.58 -2.69
C VAL A 136 -1.60 -1.65 -3.03
N TYR A 137 -2.05 -2.76 -3.61
CA TYR A 137 -1.14 -3.82 -4.07
C TYR A 137 -0.53 -3.43 -5.43
N LYS A 138 0.81 -3.49 -5.54
CA LYS A 138 1.54 -3.02 -6.72
C LYS A 138 1.16 -3.76 -8.01
N HIS A 139 0.83 -5.04 -7.94
CA HIS A 139 0.42 -5.82 -9.13
C HIS A 139 -0.87 -5.30 -9.78
N ALA A 140 -1.69 -4.54 -9.04
CA ALA A 140 -2.93 -3.98 -9.54
C ALA A 140 -2.75 -2.58 -10.14
N ILE A 141 -1.55 -2.00 -10.05
CA ILE A 141 -1.23 -0.64 -10.49
C ILE A 141 -0.56 -0.72 -11.86
N SER A 142 -1.09 0.02 -12.83
CA SER A 142 -0.48 0.15 -14.15
C SER A 142 0.52 1.30 -14.20
N THR A 143 0.17 2.46 -13.62
CA THR A 143 0.99 3.67 -13.69
C THR A 143 0.82 4.53 -12.44
N VAL A 144 1.90 5.23 -12.05
CA VAL A 144 1.90 6.22 -10.97
C VAL A 144 2.36 7.55 -11.58
N GLN A 145 1.50 8.57 -11.54
CA GLN A 145 1.75 9.87 -12.12
C GLN A 145 1.76 10.94 -11.03
N PRO A 146 2.93 11.53 -10.71
CA PRO A 146 3.01 12.70 -9.84
C PRO A 146 2.30 13.91 -10.46
N LEU A 147 1.72 14.76 -9.61
CA LEU A 147 1.05 15.99 -10.06
C LEU A 147 2.03 16.99 -10.69
N HIS A 148 3.27 17.03 -10.19
CA HIS A 148 4.32 17.92 -10.64
C HIS A 148 5.52 17.15 -11.22
N ALA A 149 6.32 17.83 -12.04
CA ALA A 149 7.55 17.27 -12.56
C ALA A 149 8.47 16.86 -11.39
N LEU A 150 9.07 15.68 -11.52
CA LEU A 150 9.95 15.12 -10.51
C LEU A 150 11.40 15.23 -11.00
N ASP A 151 12.24 15.87 -10.20
CA ASP A 151 13.68 15.89 -10.45
C ASP A 151 14.31 14.63 -9.88
N LEU A 152 14.96 13.85 -10.75
CA LEU A 152 15.64 12.60 -10.43
C LEU A 152 17.16 12.70 -10.64
N THR A 153 17.68 13.88 -10.97
CA THR A 153 19.08 14.05 -11.38
C THR A 153 20.08 13.86 -10.24
N GLY A 154 19.73 14.31 -9.02
CA GLY A 154 20.63 14.25 -7.86
C GLY A 154 20.79 12.88 -7.19
N GLU A 155 20.10 11.82 -7.66
CA GLU A 155 20.24 10.47 -7.07
C GLU A 155 21.26 9.58 -7.83
N ASN A 156 21.82 10.04 -8.97
CA ASN A 156 22.80 9.29 -9.77
C ASN A 156 24.27 9.74 -9.57
N GLU A 157 24.54 10.85 -8.88
CA GLU A 157 25.89 11.46 -8.81
C GLU A 157 26.80 10.89 -7.70
N GLN A 158 26.46 9.75 -7.09
CA GLN A 158 27.30 9.09 -6.06
C GLN A 158 28.14 7.91 -6.58
N ASP A 159 28.16 7.69 -7.90
CA ASP A 159 28.91 6.60 -8.55
C ASP A 159 30.03 7.14 -9.48
N ASP A 160 30.93 7.98 -8.95
CA ASP A 160 32.32 8.14 -9.44
C ASP A 160 33.33 7.94 -8.28
#